data_AF-A0A3Q4EC12-F1
#
_entry.id   AF-A0A3Q4EC12-F1
#
_cell.length_a   1.000
_cell.length_b   1.000
_cell.length_c   1.000
_cell.angle_alpha   90.00
_cell.angle_beta   90.00
_cell.angle_gamma   90.00
#
_symmetry.space_group_name_H-M   'P 1'
#
loop_
_entity.id
_entity.type
_entity.pdbx_description
1 polymer ?
#
loop_
_entity_poly.entity_id
_entity_poly.type
_entity_poly.pdbx_seq_one_letter_code
_entity_poly.pdbx_strand_id
1 'polypeptide(L)'
;MAAIYGEEWCVIDENAKIFCIRVTDFMDDPKWTLCLQVMLPSEYPGTAPPSYQLNAPWLKGQERADLSNSLEEIYVHNMGESILYQWVEKIRDALIQKSQITEPDPDVKKKTEEVEVESEEDPILEHPPENPVKTLDLKISEETQPETEELPPVAHGVPITDRRSTFQAHVAPVVCPEQVKLVLAKLYENKKIASATHNIYAY
;
A
#
# COMPACT_ATOMS: atom_id res chain seq x y z
N MET A 1 8.81 0.32 11.81
CA MET A 1 7.49 0.03 12.43
C MET A 1 7.14 1.02 13.51
N ALA A 2 7.96 1.23 14.55
CA ALA A 2 7.74 2.33 15.51
C ALA A 2 7.66 3.72 14.85
N ALA A 3 8.44 3.96 13.79
CA ALA A 3 8.35 5.21 13.02
C ALA A 3 7.08 5.36 12.16
N ILE A 4 6.38 4.26 11.87
CA ILE A 4 5.17 4.25 11.01
C ILE A 4 3.90 4.34 11.88
N TYR A 5 3.90 3.64 13.01
CA TYR A 5 2.73 3.52 13.88
C TYR A 5 2.83 4.34 15.17
N GLY A 6 4.00 4.91 15.48
CA GLY A 6 4.19 5.78 16.66
C GLY A 6 3.68 5.13 17.95
N GLU A 7 2.65 5.73 18.54
CA GLU A 7 2.01 5.31 19.79
C GLU A 7 1.09 4.07 19.64
N GLU A 8 0.77 3.66 18.41
CA GLU A 8 0.02 2.43 18.13
C GLU A 8 0.90 1.17 18.18
N TRP A 9 2.23 1.34 18.16
CA TRP A 9 3.21 0.26 18.27
C TRP A 9 3.74 0.12 19.70
N CYS A 10 3.46 -1.02 20.31
CA CYS A 10 3.96 -1.39 21.64
C CYS A 10 4.96 -2.55 21.51
N VAL A 11 6.17 -2.36 22.03
CA VAL A 11 7.13 -3.46 22.21
C VAL A 11 6.79 -4.16 23.51
N ILE A 12 6.39 -5.44 23.44
CA ILE A 12 6.11 -6.24 24.64
C ILE A 12 7.42 -6.84 25.16
N ASP A 13 8.19 -7.47 24.28
CA ASP A 13 9.49 -8.05 24.61
C ASP A 13 10.43 -7.91 23.41
N GLU A 14 11.47 -7.09 23.56
CA GLU A 14 12.44 -6.83 22.49
C GLU A 14 13.31 -8.08 22.22
N ASN A 15 13.63 -8.85 23.25
CA ASN A 15 14.55 -9.98 23.17
C ASN A 15 13.86 -11.21 22.56
N ALA A 16 12.58 -11.41 22.86
CA ALA A 16 11.71 -12.41 22.23
C ALA A 16 11.05 -11.91 20.93
N LYS A 17 11.36 -10.67 20.50
CA LYS A 17 10.78 -10.02 19.31
C LYS A 17 9.25 -10.09 19.28
N ILE A 18 8.62 -9.80 20.41
CA ILE A 18 7.17 -9.76 20.58
C ILE A 18 6.72 -8.30 20.55
N PHE A 19 5.84 -8.00 19.61
CA PHE A 19 5.31 -6.69 19.36
C PHE A 19 3.77 -6.72 19.36
N CYS A 20 3.17 -5.60 19.72
CA CYS A 20 1.73 -5.42 19.69
C CYS A 20 1.41 -4.14 18.93
N ILE A 21 0.47 -4.23 18.00
CA ILE A 21 0.03 -3.14 17.16
C ILE A 21 -1.46 -2.95 17.41
N ARG A 22 -1.85 -1.78 17.89
CA ARG A 22 -3.25 -1.42 18.05
C ARG A 22 -3.74 -0.77 16.75
N VAL A 23 -4.79 -1.31 16.15
CA VAL A 23 -5.39 -0.83 14.91
C VAL A 23 -6.81 -0.35 15.21
N THR A 24 -7.17 0.82 14.70
CA THR A 24 -8.48 1.48 14.89
C THR A 24 -9.10 1.87 13.55
N ASP A 25 -10.39 2.23 13.52
CA ASP A 25 -11.13 2.59 12.31
C ASP A 25 -10.94 4.06 11.82
N PHE A 26 -9.93 4.80 12.32
CA PHE A 26 -9.55 6.17 11.91
C PHE A 26 -10.61 7.26 12.08
N MET A 27 -11.65 7.01 12.89
CA MET A 27 -12.63 8.03 13.29
C MET A 27 -12.11 8.80 14.52
N ASP A 28 -12.49 10.08 14.66
CA ASP A 28 -12.21 10.92 15.85
C ASP A 28 -12.63 10.22 17.16
N ASP A 29 -13.62 9.31 17.07
CA ASP A 29 -14.06 8.40 18.13
C ASP A 29 -14.10 6.95 17.56
N PRO A 30 -13.02 6.16 17.67
CA PRO A 30 -12.94 4.85 17.03
C PRO A 30 -13.89 3.87 17.73
N LYS A 31 -14.87 3.39 16.96
CA LYS A 31 -15.89 2.46 17.46
C LYS A 31 -15.36 1.03 17.54
N TRP A 32 -14.38 0.72 16.71
CA TRP A 32 -13.79 -0.61 16.63
C TRP A 32 -12.28 -0.53 16.82
N THR A 33 -11.76 -1.41 17.65
CA THR A 33 -10.33 -1.53 17.90
C THR A 33 -9.94 -3.00 17.88
N LEU A 34 -8.79 -3.29 17.28
CA LEU A 34 -8.19 -4.61 17.24
C LEU A 34 -6.71 -4.50 17.63
N CYS A 35 -6.27 -5.36 18.53
CA CYS A 35 -4.85 -5.49 18.87
C CYS A 35 -4.27 -6.71 18.16
N LEU A 36 -3.33 -6.48 17.25
CA LEU A 36 -2.53 -7.49 16.60
C LEU A 36 -1.25 -7.69 17.39
N GLN A 37 -1.12 -8.82 18.06
CA GLN A 37 0.12 -9.23 18.69
C GLN A 37 0.89 -10.12 17.73
N VAL A 38 2.16 -9.81 17.48
CA VAL A 38 3.05 -10.58 16.61
C VAL A 38 4.31 -10.98 17.35
N MET A 39 4.78 -12.20 17.10
CA MET A 39 6.06 -12.72 17.52
C MET A 39 6.86 -13.03 16.25
N LEU A 40 8.01 -12.39 16.10
CA LEU A 40 8.88 -12.56 14.94
C LEU A 40 9.98 -13.57 15.26
N PRO A 41 9.97 -14.78 14.68
CA PRO A 41 11.07 -15.73 14.87
C PRO A 41 12.38 -15.20 14.25
N SER A 42 13.50 -15.82 14.62
CA SER A 42 14.83 -15.50 14.06
C SER A 42 14.89 -15.62 12.54
N GLU A 43 14.16 -16.57 11.97
CA GLU A 43 14.09 -16.83 10.53
C GLU A 43 13.12 -15.93 9.75
N TYR A 44 12.35 -15.06 10.42
CA TYR A 44 11.49 -14.08 9.75
C TYR A 44 12.32 -12.85 9.29
N PRO A 45 12.04 -12.26 8.10
CA PRO A 45 11.01 -12.61 7.12
C PRO A 45 11.37 -13.70 6.11
N GLY A 46 12.55 -14.31 6.23
CA GLY A 46 13.12 -15.20 5.21
C GLY A 46 12.37 -16.51 5.01
N THR A 47 12.40 -17.40 6.01
CA THR A 47 11.94 -18.80 5.85
C THR A 47 10.89 -19.24 6.86
N ALA A 48 10.53 -18.38 7.82
CA ALA A 48 9.51 -18.68 8.82
C ALA A 48 8.44 -17.58 8.89
N PRO A 49 7.15 -17.94 9.00
CA PRO A 49 6.09 -16.96 9.19
C PRO A 49 6.14 -16.35 10.60
N PRO A 50 5.66 -15.11 10.75
CA PRO A 50 5.45 -14.52 12.06
C PRO A 50 4.26 -15.18 12.75
N SER A 51 4.40 -15.49 14.05
CA SER A 51 3.28 -15.98 14.85
C SER A 51 2.42 -14.80 15.29
N TYR A 52 1.09 -14.92 15.20
CA TYR A 52 0.19 -13.81 15.51
C TYR A 52 -0.98 -14.20 16.40
N GLN A 53 -1.52 -13.20 17.11
CA GLN A 53 -2.76 -13.29 17.86
C GLN A 53 -3.60 -12.04 17.63
N LEU A 54 -4.87 -12.26 17.27
CA LEU A 54 -5.87 -11.21 17.10
C LEU A 54 -6.71 -11.09 18.37
N ASN A 55 -6.64 -9.92 19.00
CA ASN A 55 -7.36 -9.59 20.22
C ASN A 55 -8.37 -8.48 19.95
N ALA A 56 -9.65 -8.84 19.89
CA ALA A 56 -10.77 -7.91 19.75
C ALA A 56 -12.03 -8.52 20.36
N PRO A 57 -12.80 -7.80 21.21
CA PRO A 57 -13.99 -8.34 21.87
C PRO A 57 -15.13 -8.67 20.90
N TRP A 58 -15.11 -8.04 19.72
CA TRP A 58 -16.10 -8.17 18.66
C TRP A 58 -15.72 -9.22 17.59
N LEU A 59 -14.45 -9.62 17.53
CA LEU A 59 -13.94 -10.55 16.51
C LEU A 59 -14.17 -12.00 16.96
N LYS A 60 -15.30 -12.59 16.53
CA LYS A 60 -15.72 -13.94 16.91
C LYS A 60 -16.22 -14.74 15.71
N GLY A 61 -16.13 -16.06 15.81
CA GLY A 61 -16.69 -16.98 14.82
C GLY A 61 -16.05 -16.80 13.44
N GLN A 62 -16.91 -16.64 12.43
CA GLN A 62 -16.51 -16.57 11.02
C GLN A 62 -15.63 -15.36 10.70
N GLU A 63 -15.95 -14.18 11.24
CA GLU A 63 -15.15 -12.94 11.03
C GLU A 63 -13.68 -13.11 11.43
N ARG A 64 -13.43 -13.86 12.51
CA ARG A 64 -12.07 -14.16 12.95
C ARG A 64 -11.38 -15.09 11.96
N ALA A 65 -12.08 -16.10 11.47
CA ALA A 65 -11.56 -17.07 10.52
C ALA A 65 -11.23 -16.40 9.18
N ASP A 66 -12.15 -15.61 8.62
CA ASP A 66 -11.94 -14.85 7.38
C ASP A 66 -10.74 -13.90 7.48
N LEU A 67 -10.63 -13.16 8.59
CA LEU A 67 -9.50 -12.26 8.80
C LEU A 67 -8.19 -13.05 8.95
N SER A 68 -8.20 -14.17 9.68
CA SER A 68 -7.00 -15.03 9.84
C SER A 68 -6.55 -15.63 8.51
N ASN A 69 -7.49 -16.17 7.72
CA ASN A 69 -7.22 -16.68 6.38
C ASN A 69 -6.60 -15.59 5.49
N SER A 70 -7.16 -14.39 5.50
CA SER A 70 -6.63 -13.25 4.76
C SER A 70 -5.19 -12.92 5.15
N LEU A 71 -4.84 -12.99 6.44
CA LEU A 71 -3.47 -12.74 6.92
C LEU A 71 -2.50 -13.85 6.46
N GLU A 72 -2.94 -15.10 6.46
CA GLU A 72 -2.15 -16.23 5.97
C GLU A 72 -1.93 -16.14 4.45
N GLU A 73 -2.95 -15.76 3.67
CA GLU A 73 -2.81 -15.54 2.23
C GLU A 73 -1.79 -14.44 1.92
N ILE A 74 -1.78 -13.34 2.70
CA ILE A 74 -0.78 -12.29 2.56
C ILE A 74 0.63 -12.85 2.79
N TYR A 75 0.83 -13.72 3.77
CA TYR A 75 2.14 -14.36 3.98
C TYR A 75 2.56 -15.22 2.80
N VAL A 76 1.66 -16.07 2.28
CA VAL A 76 1.96 -16.97 1.16
C VAL A 76 2.31 -16.18 -0.10
N HIS A 77 1.63 -15.07 -0.34
CA HIS A 77 1.89 -14.23 -1.51
C HIS A 77 3.20 -13.44 -1.41
N ASN A 78 3.62 -13.06 -0.19
CA ASN A 78 4.76 -12.18 0.06
C ASN A 78 5.88 -12.90 0.86
N MET A 79 6.10 -14.19 0.58
CA MET A 79 7.13 -14.97 1.26
C MET A 79 8.52 -14.36 1.03
N GLY A 80 9.31 -14.24 2.10
CA GLY A 80 10.63 -13.61 2.07
C GLY A 80 10.61 -12.10 2.34
N GLU A 81 9.43 -11.47 2.37
CA GLU A 81 9.27 -10.02 2.58
C GLU A 81 8.60 -9.69 3.93
N SER A 82 8.72 -8.41 4.36
CA SER A 82 8.10 -7.97 5.60
C SER A 82 6.61 -7.65 5.40
N ILE A 83 5.77 -8.59 5.81
CA ILE A 83 4.30 -8.49 5.67
C ILE A 83 3.57 -7.70 6.78
N LEU A 84 4.28 -7.21 7.81
CA LEU A 84 3.61 -6.61 8.98
C LEU A 84 2.77 -5.39 8.63
N TYR A 85 3.23 -4.57 7.68
CA TYR A 85 2.43 -3.43 7.20
C TYR A 85 1.15 -3.91 6.49
N GLN A 86 1.27 -4.89 5.60
CA GLN A 86 0.12 -5.43 4.86
C GLN A 86 -0.93 -6.04 5.80
N TRP A 87 -0.50 -6.71 6.86
CA TRP A 87 -1.39 -7.21 7.90
C TRP A 87 -2.16 -6.10 8.59
N VAL A 88 -1.49 -5.02 8.99
CA VAL A 88 -2.15 -3.86 9.62
C VAL A 88 -3.14 -3.20 8.67
N GLU A 89 -2.78 -3.01 7.39
CA GLU A 89 -3.69 -2.45 6.38
C GLU A 89 -4.92 -3.34 6.16
N LYS A 90 -4.73 -4.67 6.08
CA LYS A 90 -5.84 -5.60 5.90
C LYS A 90 -6.80 -5.59 7.10
N ILE A 91 -6.25 -5.50 8.31
CA ILE A 91 -7.04 -5.36 9.55
C ILE A 91 -7.79 -4.03 9.56
N ARG A 92 -7.16 -2.95 9.14
CA ARG A 92 -7.77 -1.62 9.04
C ARG A 92 -8.93 -1.60 8.05
N ASP A 93 -8.76 -2.19 6.88
CA ASP A 93 -9.83 -2.34 5.89
C ASP A 93 -11.02 -3.10 6.48
N ALA A 94 -10.77 -4.21 7.18
CA ALA A 94 -11.83 -4.95 7.87
C ALA A 94 -12.55 -4.10 8.94
N LEU A 95 -11.81 -3.30 9.72
CA LEU A 95 -12.38 -2.37 10.72
C LEU A 95 -13.30 -1.33 10.06
N ILE A 96 -12.90 -0.76 8.93
CA ILE A 96 -13.68 0.23 8.16
C ILE A 96 -14.93 -0.40 7.55
N GLN A 97 -14.83 -1.61 6.97
CA GLN A 97 -16.01 -2.30 6.44
C GLN A 97 -17.03 -2.60 7.55
N LYS A 98 -16.56 -2.97 8.75
CA LYS A 98 -17.42 -3.24 9.90
C LYS A 98 -18.11 -1.99 10.44
N SER A 99 -17.43 -0.83 10.43
CA SER A 99 -18.06 0.43 10.84
C SER A 99 -19.22 0.79 9.91
N GLN A 100 -19.04 0.65 8.60
CA GLN A 100 -20.08 0.92 7.59
C GLN A 100 -21.29 -0.02 7.67
N ILE A 101 -21.08 -1.31 7.98
CA ILE A 101 -22.17 -2.30 8.10
C ILE A 101 -23.01 -2.09 9.37
N THR A 102 -22.45 -1.47 10.42
CA THR A 102 -23.12 -1.29 11.71
C THR A 102 -23.96 0.00 11.79
N GLU A 103 -23.99 0.82 10.73
CA GLU A 103 -24.93 1.94 10.61
C GLU A 103 -26.22 1.45 9.94
N PRO A 104 -27.36 1.35 10.66
CA PRO A 104 -28.63 1.05 10.03
C PRO A 104 -29.18 2.34 9.42
N ASP A 105 -28.96 2.57 8.13
CA ASP A 105 -29.85 3.44 7.37
C ASP A 105 -31.09 2.63 6.95
N PRO A 106 -32.32 3.10 7.24
CA PRO A 106 -33.52 2.35 6.94
C PRO A 106 -34.06 2.71 5.55
N ASP A 107 -33.56 2.09 4.47
CA ASP A 107 -34.38 1.77 3.28
C ASP A 107 -33.72 0.74 2.34
N VAL A 108 -34.22 -0.52 2.38
CA VAL A 108 -34.76 -1.27 1.22
C VAL A 108 -33.84 -1.35 -0.04
N LYS A 109 -33.32 -2.48 -0.55
CA LYS A 109 -33.89 -3.82 -0.81
C LYS A 109 -32.83 -4.80 -1.34
N LYS A 110 -32.74 -5.94 -0.67
CA LYS A 110 -32.41 -7.32 -1.11
C LYS A 110 -32.58 -7.60 -2.63
N LYS A 111 -31.57 -8.22 -3.26
CA LYS A 111 -31.79 -9.43 -4.08
C LYS A 111 -30.51 -10.28 -4.24
N THR A 112 -30.48 -11.33 -3.43
CA THR A 112 -29.80 -12.61 -3.65
C THR A 112 -30.24 -13.18 -5.01
N GLU A 113 -29.31 -13.60 -5.86
CA GLU A 113 -29.57 -14.73 -6.76
C GLU A 113 -28.25 -15.41 -7.13
N GLU A 114 -28.21 -16.68 -6.77
CA GLU A 114 -27.18 -17.68 -6.96
C GLU A 114 -27.47 -18.34 -8.31
N VAL A 115 -26.48 -18.48 -9.21
CA VAL A 115 -26.56 -19.45 -10.32
C VAL A 115 -25.14 -19.97 -10.62
N GLU A 116 -24.81 -21.08 -9.97
CA GLU A 116 -24.15 -22.29 -10.51
C GLU A 116 -24.41 -22.49 -12.03
N VAL A 117 -23.50 -22.94 -12.91
CA VAL A 117 -22.69 -24.16 -12.85
C VAL A 117 -21.91 -24.31 -14.18
N GLU A 118 -20.73 -24.94 -14.09
CA GLU A 118 -19.98 -25.77 -15.09
C GLU A 118 -19.66 -25.17 -16.47
N SER A 119 -18.65 -25.58 -17.23
CA SER A 119 -17.46 -26.46 -17.21
C SER A 119 -16.81 -26.14 -18.59
N GLU A 120 -15.51 -26.24 -18.88
CA GLU A 120 -14.73 -27.43 -19.21
C GLU A 120 -13.37 -26.93 -19.75
N GLU A 121 -12.25 -27.28 -19.12
CA GLU A 121 -11.20 -28.22 -19.57
C GLU A 121 -10.17 -27.67 -20.62
N ASP A 122 -8.90 -27.64 -20.16
CA ASP A 122 -7.55 -27.55 -20.79
C ASP A 122 -7.36 -28.15 -22.22
N PRO A 123 -6.29 -27.85 -23.04
CA PRO A 123 -4.86 -27.92 -22.65
C PRO A 123 -3.75 -27.09 -23.40
N ILE A 124 -2.67 -26.79 -22.66
CA ILE A 124 -1.20 -27.00 -22.86
C ILE A 124 -0.44 -26.65 -24.20
N LEU A 125 0.78 -26.08 -24.01
CA LEU A 125 2.01 -26.01 -24.87
C LEU A 125 1.96 -25.01 -26.06
N GLU A 126 2.99 -24.26 -26.44
CA GLU A 126 4.42 -24.55 -26.56
C GLU A 126 5.20 -23.22 -26.78
N HIS A 127 6.52 -23.25 -26.65
CA HIS A 127 7.46 -22.11 -26.65
C HIS A 127 8.01 -21.75 -28.06
N PRO A 128 8.98 -20.82 -28.21
CA PRO A 128 9.01 -19.69 -29.17
C PRO A 128 9.59 -20.08 -30.57
N PRO A 129 9.74 -19.17 -31.58
CA PRO A 129 10.93 -18.29 -31.65
C PRO A 129 10.78 -16.95 -32.44
N GLU A 130 11.87 -16.17 -32.44
CA GLU A 130 12.48 -15.37 -33.52
C GLU A 130 11.85 -14.08 -34.13
N ASN A 131 12.60 -12.97 -33.92
CA ASN A 131 12.77 -11.73 -34.72
C ASN A 131 12.95 -12.01 -36.25
N PRO A 132 13.01 -11.02 -37.19
CA PRO A 132 13.19 -9.55 -37.06
C PRO A 132 12.39 -8.66 -38.07
N VAL A 133 12.69 -7.34 -38.09
CA VAL A 133 12.86 -6.46 -39.29
C VAL A 133 11.85 -5.29 -39.50
N LYS A 134 12.38 -4.06 -39.29
CA LYS A 134 12.16 -2.76 -40.01
C LYS A 134 10.79 -2.06 -39.84
N THR A 135 10.63 -0.73 -39.77
CA THR A 135 11.46 0.46 -40.10
C THR A 135 10.69 1.71 -39.68
N LEU A 136 11.37 2.87 -39.64
CA LEU A 136 10.89 4.27 -39.69
C LEU A 136 11.28 5.07 -38.43
N ASP A 137 12.48 5.64 -38.35
CA ASP A 137 13.03 6.83 -39.04
C ASP A 137 12.93 8.10 -38.16
N LEU A 138 14.08 8.39 -37.55
CA LEU A 138 14.74 9.70 -37.40
C LEU A 138 13.93 10.90 -36.86
N LYS A 139 14.41 11.42 -35.73
CA LYS A 139 15.12 12.71 -35.74
C LYS A 139 16.10 12.81 -34.57
N ILE A 140 17.36 12.77 -34.95
CA ILE A 140 18.54 13.14 -34.20
C ILE A 140 18.49 14.65 -33.93
N SER A 141 18.77 15.03 -32.69
CA SER A 141 19.42 16.28 -32.37
C SER A 141 20.28 16.01 -31.14
N GLU A 142 21.48 15.51 -31.41
CA GLU A 142 22.63 15.63 -30.52
C GLU A 142 23.01 17.11 -30.41
N GLU A 143 23.28 17.53 -29.18
CA GLU A 143 24.25 18.52 -28.72
C GLU A 143 23.74 18.95 -27.33
N THR A 144 24.46 18.85 -26.22
CA THR A 144 25.89 18.77 -25.98
C THR A 144 26.01 18.45 -24.48
N GLN A 145 26.87 17.50 -24.10
CA GLN A 145 27.24 17.36 -22.69
C GLN A 145 27.91 18.65 -22.21
N PRO A 146 27.55 19.09 -21.01
CA PRO A 146 28.53 19.18 -19.95
C PRO A 146 28.20 18.12 -18.90
N GLU A 147 29.24 17.58 -18.31
CA GLU A 147 29.18 16.72 -17.13
C GLU A 147 28.51 17.49 -15.97
N THR A 148 27.18 17.45 -15.89
CA THR A 148 26.38 18.09 -14.84
C THR A 148 25.24 17.18 -14.45
N GLU A 149 25.29 16.69 -13.21
CA GLU A 149 24.24 16.04 -12.42
C GLU A 149 22.85 16.05 -13.08
N GLU A 150 22.50 14.98 -13.79
CA GLU A 150 21.23 14.90 -14.51
C GLU A 150 20.06 15.00 -13.52
N LEU A 151 19.18 15.98 -13.75
CA LEU A 151 17.97 16.16 -12.97
C LEU A 151 17.12 14.89 -13.01
N PRO A 152 16.77 14.31 -11.85
CA PRO A 152 16.01 13.07 -11.80
C PRO A 152 14.66 13.16 -12.54
N PRO A 153 14.21 12.07 -13.18
CA PRO A 153 12.93 12.04 -13.87
C PRO A 153 11.78 12.21 -12.87
N VAL A 154 10.94 13.24 -13.08
CA VAL A 154 9.79 13.52 -12.22
C VAL A 154 8.53 12.91 -12.83
N ALA A 155 7.89 11.99 -12.10
CA ALA A 155 6.58 11.47 -12.43
C ALA A 155 5.50 12.32 -11.75
N HIS A 156 4.49 12.72 -12.53
CA HIS A 156 3.36 13.51 -12.06
C HIS A 156 2.12 12.63 -11.93
N GLY A 157 1.55 12.58 -10.73
CA GLY A 157 0.31 11.87 -10.46
C GLY A 157 -0.91 12.57 -11.06
N VAL A 158 -2.02 11.83 -11.11
CA VAL A 158 -3.32 12.37 -11.52
C VAL A 158 -3.82 13.34 -10.44
N PRO A 159 -4.28 14.56 -10.80
CA PRO A 159 -4.89 15.46 -9.84
C PRO A 159 -6.18 14.88 -9.24
N ILE A 160 -6.28 14.84 -7.92
CA ILE A 160 -7.51 14.49 -7.19
C ILE A 160 -8.11 15.75 -6.60
N THR A 161 -9.45 15.82 -6.49
CA THR A 161 -10.12 16.98 -5.90
C THR A 161 -11.02 16.53 -4.75
N ASP A 162 -10.81 17.10 -3.57
CA ASP A 162 -11.66 16.93 -2.39
C ASP A 162 -12.13 18.31 -1.91
N ARG A 163 -13.45 18.49 -1.72
CA ARG A 163 -14.04 19.72 -1.17
C ARG A 163 -13.49 21.03 -1.76
N ARG A 164 -13.35 21.10 -3.09
CA ARG A 164 -12.76 22.23 -3.88
C ARG A 164 -11.23 22.41 -3.75
N SER A 165 -10.55 21.57 -2.98
CA SER A 165 -9.09 21.49 -2.92
C SER A 165 -8.60 20.47 -3.95
N THR A 166 -7.68 20.87 -4.81
CA THR A 166 -7.05 19.97 -5.79
C THR A 166 -5.65 19.62 -5.34
N PHE A 167 -5.35 18.33 -5.30
CA PHE A 167 -4.06 17.77 -4.89
C PHE A 167 -3.43 17.03 -6.06
N GLN A 168 -2.14 17.27 -6.31
CA GLN A 168 -1.38 16.55 -7.31
C GLN A 168 -0.05 16.11 -6.71
N ALA A 169 0.21 14.80 -6.73
CA ALA A 169 1.47 14.24 -6.25
C ALA A 169 2.56 14.32 -7.33
N HIS A 170 3.80 14.59 -6.92
CA HIS A 170 4.98 14.60 -7.77
C HIS A 170 6.06 13.75 -7.10
N VAL A 171 6.62 12.78 -7.82
CA VAL A 171 7.63 11.85 -7.28
C VAL A 171 8.84 11.79 -8.20
N ALA A 172 10.04 11.75 -7.62
CA ALA A 172 11.29 11.61 -8.36
C ALA A 172 12.27 10.73 -7.57
N PRO A 173 13.01 9.81 -8.22
CA PRO A 173 14.02 9.00 -7.56
C PRO A 173 15.27 9.86 -7.31
N VAL A 174 15.64 10.04 -6.05
CA VAL A 174 16.82 10.83 -5.66
C VAL A 174 17.82 9.96 -4.90
N VAL A 175 19.11 10.17 -5.13
CA VAL A 175 20.21 9.47 -4.44
C VAL A 175 21.01 10.37 -3.51
N CYS A 176 20.82 11.69 -3.60
CA CYS A 176 21.47 12.67 -2.72
C CYS A 176 20.58 13.91 -2.46
N PRO A 177 20.81 14.66 -1.37
CA PRO A 177 20.02 15.86 -1.04
C PRO A 177 20.15 17.00 -2.06
N GLU A 178 21.22 17.02 -2.85
CA GLU A 178 21.44 18.02 -3.91
C GLU A 178 20.42 17.86 -5.05
N GLN A 179 20.15 16.62 -5.45
CA GLN A 179 19.11 16.29 -6.41
C GLN A 179 17.71 16.71 -5.96
N VAL A 180 17.42 16.64 -4.66
CA VAL A 180 16.14 17.11 -4.10
C VAL A 180 15.95 18.60 -4.37
N LYS A 181 17.00 19.41 -4.17
CA LYS A 181 16.96 20.86 -4.43
C LYS A 181 16.75 21.13 -5.92
N LEU A 182 17.40 20.35 -6.80
CA LEU A 182 17.24 20.45 -8.25
C LEU A 182 15.80 20.12 -8.67
N VAL A 183 15.22 19.03 -8.16
CA VAL A 183 13.83 18.63 -8.45
C VAL A 183 12.83 19.66 -7.95
N LEU A 184 13.00 20.17 -6.72
CA LEU A 184 12.14 21.21 -6.18
C LEU A 184 12.21 22.51 -6.99
N ALA A 185 13.42 22.95 -7.35
CA ALA A 185 13.59 24.12 -8.21
C ALA A 185 12.87 23.94 -9.55
N LYS A 186 12.97 22.74 -10.15
CA LYS A 186 12.28 22.37 -11.39
C LYS A 186 10.75 22.38 -11.23
N LEU A 187 10.22 21.85 -10.14
CA LEU A 187 8.78 21.85 -9.84
C LEU A 187 8.24 23.27 -9.64
N TYR A 188 8.99 24.15 -8.99
CA TYR A 188 8.59 25.54 -8.75
C TYR A 188 8.62 26.43 -10.02
N GLU A 189 9.20 25.97 -11.14
CA GLU A 189 9.00 26.64 -12.43
C GLU A 189 7.53 26.60 -12.88
N ASN A 190 6.78 25.58 -12.43
CA ASN A 190 5.35 25.51 -12.69
C ASN A 190 4.60 26.47 -11.76
N LYS A 191 3.99 27.50 -12.36
CA LYS A 191 3.20 28.50 -11.63
C LYS A 191 2.10 27.90 -10.76
N LYS A 192 1.48 26.78 -11.18
CA LYS A 192 0.42 26.14 -10.38
C LYS A 192 0.93 25.57 -9.08
N ILE A 193 2.16 25.05 -9.08
CA ILE A 193 2.83 24.51 -7.89
C ILE A 193 3.32 25.67 -7.05
N ALA A 194 4.06 26.61 -7.64
CA ALA A 194 4.58 27.78 -6.93
C ALA A 194 3.49 28.63 -6.26
N SER A 195 2.31 28.76 -6.87
CA SER A 195 1.18 29.51 -6.31
C SER A 195 0.20 28.65 -5.50
N ALA A 196 0.49 27.37 -5.27
CA ALA A 196 -0.38 26.50 -4.49
C ALA A 196 -0.43 26.97 -3.03
N THR A 197 -1.61 26.87 -2.40
CA THR A 197 -1.81 27.28 -1.00
C THR A 197 -0.91 26.49 -0.05
N HIS A 198 -0.66 25.21 -0.35
CA HIS A 198 0.23 24.35 0.42
C HIS A 198 1.09 23.52 -0.54
N ASN A 199 2.41 23.65 -0.44
CA ASN A 199 3.38 22.80 -1.11
C ASN A 199 4.11 21.96 -0.06
N ILE A 200 3.74 20.69 0.06
CA ILE A 200 4.30 19.75 1.05
C ILE A 200 5.20 18.77 0.29
N TYR A 201 6.38 18.47 0.83
CA TYR A 201 7.34 17.54 0.24
C TYR A 201 8.05 16.72 1.33
N ALA A 202 8.57 15.55 0.95
CA ALA A 202 9.40 14.67 1.78
C ALA A 202 10.48 14.01 0.89
N TYR A 203 11.66 13.75 1.45
CA TYR A 203 12.80 13.11 0.78
C TYR A 203 13.68 12.35 1.77
#